data_AF-A0A1L8DE23-F1
#
_entry.id   AF-A0A1L8DE23-F1
#
_cell.length_a   1.000
_cell.length_b   1.000
_cell.length_c   1.000
_cell.angle_alpha   90.00
_cell.angle_beta   90.00
_cell.angle_gamma   90.00
#
_symmetry.space_group_name_H-M   'P 1'
#
loop_
_entity.id
_entity.type
_entity.pdbx_description
1 polymer ?
#
loop_
_entity_poly.entity_id
_entity_poly.type
_entity_poly.pdbx_seq_one_letter_code
_entity_poly.pdbx_strand_id
1 'polypeptide(L)'
;MCYRQYKRVPRIILWLMVETAIIGSDIQEVIGTAIAIFLLSNKVIPLWAGTLITILDTFTFLFLDKYGLRKLEFLFGLLISVMAFTFGYEYVVSAPPQDAVLKGMFIPWCEGCDSRTLLQAVGIVGAVIMPHNLYLHSALVKSRDVDRRKASNVREANYYFFIEASIALFVSFIINVFVVAVFAHGLYGQTNNDVLGKCENSTMFSDISSVFPADDELVDADLYKGGLFLGCTFGIAAMYIWAVGILAAGQSSTMTGTYAGQFVMEGFLNLQWARWKRVLVTRMIAIVPTFCVAFFSRIEDLTGMNDILNAVMALQLPFATIPTIAFTSNPNIMGEFVNGIGNKIVSILLSILVIAINIFFVIDQVNHSNLHSGWMVLIVLFGIAYICFNIYLVIHMAVNMGSERLAEMPIVQKYVTHTSNNLGFGPHRNTYAR
;
A
#
# COMPACT_ATOMS: atom_id res chain seq x y z
N MET A 1 -7.90 11.55 15.77
CA MET A 1 -9.15 11.09 16.42
C MET A 1 -8.92 9.86 17.27
N CYS A 2 -8.22 8.84 16.75
CA CYS A 2 -7.91 7.61 17.47
C CYS A 2 -7.35 7.83 18.89
N TYR A 3 -6.44 8.81 19.08
CA TYR A 3 -5.91 9.14 20.40
C TYR A 3 -6.94 9.57 21.43
N ARG A 4 -7.97 10.29 21.00
CA ARG A 4 -9.02 10.85 21.88
C ARG A 4 -10.13 9.85 22.17
N GLN A 5 -10.36 8.91 21.25
CA GLN A 5 -11.50 7.98 21.32
C GLN A 5 -11.10 6.62 21.90
N TYR A 6 -9.90 6.10 21.58
CA TYR A 6 -9.44 4.81 22.08
C TYR A 6 -8.63 4.93 23.38
N LYS A 7 -8.83 3.96 24.27
CA LYS A 7 -8.02 3.78 25.48
C LYS A 7 -6.56 3.46 25.12
N ARG A 8 -5.66 3.63 26.10
CA ARG A 8 -4.20 3.52 25.91
C ARG A 8 -3.76 2.20 25.25
N VAL A 9 -4.31 1.06 25.68
CA VAL A 9 -3.90 -0.26 25.18
C VAL A 9 -4.34 -0.49 23.72
N PRO A 10 -5.64 -0.41 23.35
CA PRO A 10 -6.07 -0.53 21.95
C PRO A 10 -5.38 0.48 21.02
N ARG A 11 -5.13 1.70 21.52
CA ARG A 11 -4.42 2.73 20.76
C ARG A 11 -2.98 2.34 20.42
N ILE A 12 -2.24 1.76 21.36
CA ILE A 12 -0.86 1.31 21.12
C ILE A 12 -0.84 0.12 20.16
N ILE A 13 -1.80 -0.81 20.28
CA ILE A 13 -1.93 -1.94 19.35
C ILE A 13 -2.22 -1.42 17.94
N LEU A 14 -3.19 -0.51 17.77
CA LEU A 14 -3.46 0.11 16.46
C LEU A 14 -2.23 0.82 15.90
N TRP A 15 -1.50 1.57 16.72
CA TRP A 15 -0.27 2.22 16.28
C TRP A 15 0.76 1.20 15.78
N LEU A 16 1.01 0.12 16.53
CA LEU A 16 1.96 -0.92 16.14
C LEU A 16 1.53 -1.60 14.82
N MET A 17 0.24 -1.85 14.63
CA MET A 17 -0.26 -2.45 13.38
C MET A 17 -0.12 -1.52 12.18
N VAL A 18 -0.32 -0.21 12.36
CA VAL A 18 -0.12 0.74 11.25
C VAL A 18 1.36 0.99 10.99
N GLU A 19 2.20 1.03 12.03
CA GLU A 19 3.66 1.18 11.88
C GLU A 19 4.27 -0.03 11.16
N THR A 20 3.81 -1.25 11.47
CA THR A 20 4.22 -2.45 10.73
C THR A 20 3.77 -2.40 9.26
N ALA A 21 2.65 -1.75 8.94
CA ALA A 21 2.23 -1.51 7.55
C ALA A 21 3.17 -0.59 6.80
N ILE A 22 3.58 0.48 7.47
CA ILE A 22 4.49 1.47 6.90
C ILE A 22 5.86 0.83 6.67
N ILE A 23 6.37 0.07 7.64
CA ILE A 23 7.65 -0.66 7.50
C ILE A 23 7.55 -1.70 6.40
N GLY A 24 6.43 -2.42 6.28
CA GLY A 24 6.23 -3.42 5.23
C GLY A 24 6.28 -2.81 3.83
N SER A 25 5.58 -1.69 3.63
CA SER A 25 5.64 -0.90 2.40
C SER A 25 7.06 -0.39 2.11
N ASP A 26 7.74 0.15 3.13
CA ASP A 26 9.11 0.64 3.03
C ASP A 26 10.09 -0.45 2.54
N ILE A 27 9.95 -1.68 3.05
CA ILE A 27 10.76 -2.81 2.58
C ILE A 27 10.53 -3.08 1.09
N GLN A 28 9.28 -3.10 0.61
CA GLN A 28 8.96 -3.33 -0.81
C GLN A 28 9.54 -2.25 -1.72
N GLU A 29 9.54 -1.00 -1.25
CA GLU A 29 10.13 0.13 -1.98
C GLU A 29 11.64 0.01 -2.09
N VAL A 30 12.30 -0.41 -1.00
CA VAL A 30 13.75 -0.64 -0.99
C VAL A 30 14.11 -1.78 -1.95
N ILE A 31 13.31 -2.85 -2.00
CA ILE A 31 13.47 -3.93 -2.99
C ILE A 31 13.31 -3.38 -4.41
N GLY A 32 12.22 -2.69 -4.70
CA GLY A 32 11.94 -2.14 -6.04
C GLY A 32 13.02 -1.17 -6.52
N THR A 33 13.45 -0.26 -5.65
CA THR A 33 14.52 0.70 -5.94
C THR A 33 15.85 0.00 -6.17
N ALA A 34 16.19 -1.02 -5.37
CA ALA A 34 17.41 -1.80 -5.55
C ALA A 34 17.40 -2.57 -6.89
N ILE A 35 16.27 -3.16 -7.27
CA ILE A 35 16.10 -3.84 -8.57
C ILE A 35 16.22 -2.83 -9.72
N ALA A 36 15.62 -1.64 -9.59
CA ALA A 36 15.73 -0.58 -10.59
C ALA A 36 17.18 -0.13 -10.79
N ILE A 37 17.93 0.08 -9.71
CA ILE A 37 19.37 0.43 -9.77
C ILE A 37 20.18 -0.72 -10.39
N PHE A 38 19.87 -1.97 -10.05
CA PHE A 38 20.51 -3.15 -10.62
C PHE A 38 20.30 -3.23 -12.14
N LEU A 39 19.08 -2.99 -12.63
CA LEU A 39 18.77 -2.94 -14.06
C LEU A 39 19.42 -1.74 -14.77
N LEU A 40 19.33 -0.53 -14.20
CA LEU A 40 19.90 0.69 -14.78
C LEU A 40 21.42 0.64 -14.88
N SER A 41 22.08 0.01 -13.91
CA SER A 41 23.54 -0.14 -13.89
C SER A 41 24.04 -1.31 -14.77
N ASN A 42 23.16 -1.96 -15.53
CA ASN A 42 23.49 -3.16 -16.30
C ASN A 42 24.20 -4.22 -15.43
N LYS A 43 23.65 -4.48 -14.23
CA LYS A 43 24.15 -5.44 -13.23
C LYS A 43 25.52 -5.10 -12.62
N VAL A 44 26.07 -3.91 -12.86
CA VAL A 44 27.34 -3.47 -12.24
C VAL A 44 27.17 -3.26 -10.73
N ILE A 45 26.04 -2.72 -10.31
CA ILE A 45 25.72 -2.52 -8.89
C ILE A 45 24.92 -3.74 -8.41
N PRO A 46 25.44 -4.58 -7.51
CA PRO A 46 24.70 -5.72 -6.98
C PRO A 46 23.53 -5.28 -6.11
N LEU A 47 22.52 -6.14 -5.93
CA LEU A 47 21.29 -5.81 -5.19
C LEU A 47 21.56 -5.32 -3.76
N TRP A 48 22.50 -5.93 -3.03
CA TRP A 48 22.86 -5.48 -1.68
C TRP A 48 23.48 -4.07 -1.66
N ALA A 49 24.17 -3.67 -2.74
CA ALA A 49 24.72 -2.33 -2.87
C ALA A 49 23.60 -1.35 -3.25
N GLY A 50 22.68 -1.79 -4.12
CA GLY A 50 21.45 -1.06 -4.45
C GLY A 50 20.63 -0.73 -3.19
N THR A 51 20.42 -1.69 -2.28
CA THR A 51 19.71 -1.45 -1.02
C THR A 51 20.44 -0.46 -0.12
N LEU A 52 21.77 -0.48 -0.05
CA LEU A 52 22.52 0.54 0.70
C LEU A 52 22.42 1.93 0.08
N ILE A 53 22.39 2.03 -1.26
CA ILE A 53 22.22 3.31 -1.96
C ILE A 53 20.88 3.97 -1.59
N THR A 54 19.82 3.20 -1.33
CA THR A 54 18.52 3.76 -0.90
C THR A 54 18.57 4.54 0.42
N ILE A 55 19.62 4.36 1.23
CA ILE A 55 19.85 5.21 2.41
C ILE A 55 20.03 6.68 1.98
N LEU A 56 20.66 6.94 0.83
CA LEU A 56 20.84 8.28 0.29
C LEU A 56 19.50 8.95 -0.05
N ASP A 57 18.50 8.18 -0.44
CA ASP A 57 17.16 8.70 -0.74
C ASP A 57 16.49 9.27 0.51
N THR A 58 16.77 8.68 1.67
CA THR A 58 16.29 9.20 2.97
C THR A 58 16.88 10.57 3.29
N PHE A 59 18.15 10.79 2.96
CA PHE A 59 18.79 12.10 3.11
C PHE A 59 18.25 13.10 2.09
N THR A 60 18.04 12.66 0.86
CA THR A 60 17.41 13.47 -0.20
C THR A 60 16.01 13.91 0.22
N PHE A 61 15.21 13.01 0.79
CA PHE A 61 13.90 13.33 1.34
C PHE A 61 13.98 14.36 2.48
N LEU A 62 14.87 14.15 3.46
CA LEU A 62 15.04 15.09 4.57
C LEU A 62 15.47 16.48 4.11
N PHE A 63 16.28 16.55 3.04
CA PHE A 63 16.65 17.80 2.41
C PHE A 63 15.45 18.47 1.73
N LEU A 64 14.62 17.70 1.03
CA LEU A 64 13.43 18.19 0.32
C LEU A 64 12.30 18.63 1.27
N ASP A 65 12.13 17.95 2.40
CA ASP A 65 11.15 18.31 3.45
C ASP A 65 11.41 19.71 4.04
N LYS A 66 12.65 20.21 3.95
CA LYS A 66 12.98 21.60 4.35
C LYS A 66 12.32 22.65 3.44
N TYR A 67 11.96 22.32 2.20
CA TYR A 67 11.43 23.28 1.23
C TYR A 67 9.90 23.44 1.23
N GLY A 68 9.19 22.72 2.12
CA GLY A 68 7.75 22.85 2.35
C GLY A 68 6.87 21.97 1.46
N LEU A 69 5.63 21.74 1.92
CA LEU A 69 4.69 20.77 1.34
C LEU A 69 4.36 21.00 -0.15
N ARG A 70 4.22 22.26 -0.59
CA ARG A 70 3.88 22.56 -2.00
C ARG A 70 4.93 22.05 -3.00
N LYS A 71 6.22 22.12 -2.66
CA LYS A 71 7.28 21.65 -3.56
C LYS A 71 7.32 20.12 -3.62
N LEU A 72 6.96 19.46 -2.53
CA LEU A 72 6.85 18.01 -2.46
C LEU A 72 5.63 17.50 -3.22
N GLU A 73 4.49 18.18 -3.15
CA GLU A 73 3.33 17.87 -3.99
C GLU A 73 3.69 17.95 -5.48
N PHE A 74 4.47 18.96 -5.89
CA PHE A 74 4.98 19.05 -7.26
C PHE A 74 5.92 17.90 -7.62
N LEU A 75 6.80 17.50 -6.69
CA LEU A 75 7.69 16.36 -6.90
C LEU A 75 6.91 15.05 -7.07
N PHE A 76 5.86 14.83 -6.26
CA PHE A 76 4.96 13.69 -6.45
C PHE A 76 4.27 13.72 -7.81
N GLY A 77 3.77 14.89 -8.23
CA GLY A 77 3.22 15.05 -9.58
C GLY A 77 4.23 14.70 -10.67
N LEU A 78 5.50 15.08 -10.50
CA LEU A 78 6.58 14.74 -11.43
C LEU A 78 6.87 13.23 -11.45
N LEU A 79 6.98 12.59 -10.29
CA LEU A 79 7.22 11.14 -10.20
C LEU A 79 6.06 10.33 -10.79
N ILE A 80 4.81 10.72 -10.51
CA ILE A 80 3.62 10.11 -11.10
C ILE A 80 3.58 10.30 -12.61
N SER A 81 3.97 11.49 -13.09
CA SER A 81 4.06 11.75 -14.53
C SER A 81 5.12 10.86 -15.19
N VAL A 82 6.29 10.70 -14.56
CA VAL A 82 7.34 9.79 -15.05
C VAL A 82 6.79 8.36 -15.15
N MET A 83 6.14 7.85 -14.11
CA MET A 83 5.51 6.51 -14.14
C MET A 83 4.47 6.39 -15.26
N ALA A 84 3.60 7.39 -15.43
CA ALA A 84 2.60 7.39 -16.48
C ALA A 84 3.23 7.36 -17.88
N PHE A 85 4.31 8.11 -18.11
CA PHE A 85 5.01 8.11 -19.39
C PHE A 85 5.81 6.83 -19.63
N THR A 86 6.53 6.30 -18.64
CA THR A 86 7.33 5.09 -18.80
C THR A 86 6.45 3.87 -19.02
N PHE A 87 5.44 3.65 -18.17
CA PHE A 87 4.54 2.51 -18.33
C PHE A 87 3.57 2.69 -19.49
N GLY A 88 3.20 3.93 -19.81
CA GLY A 88 2.45 4.24 -21.03
C GLY A 88 3.23 3.96 -22.31
N TYR A 89 4.54 4.21 -22.32
CA TYR A 89 5.42 3.84 -23.43
C TYR A 89 5.43 2.31 -23.62
N GLU A 90 5.64 1.53 -22.55
CA GLU A 90 5.59 0.07 -22.61
C GLU A 90 4.24 -0.44 -23.14
N TYR A 91 3.14 0.17 -22.72
CA TYR A 91 1.81 -0.17 -23.21
C TYR A 91 1.65 0.07 -24.71
N VAL A 92 2.13 1.21 -25.22
CA VAL A 92 2.06 1.53 -26.65
C VAL A 92 2.95 0.61 -27.47
N VAL A 93 4.15 0.29 -26.98
CA VAL A 93 5.11 -0.59 -27.67
C VAL A 93 4.65 -2.04 -27.68
N SER A 94 4.09 -2.53 -26.56
CA SER A 94 3.53 -3.88 -26.49
C SER A 94 2.25 -4.05 -27.32
N ALA A 95 1.57 -2.94 -27.66
CA ALA A 95 0.35 -2.89 -28.47
C ALA A 95 -0.69 -3.99 -28.12
N PRO A 96 -1.12 -4.12 -26.85
CA PRO A 96 -2.08 -5.14 -26.47
C PRO A 96 -3.45 -4.91 -27.17
N PRO A 97 -4.20 -5.99 -27.48
CA PRO A 97 -5.49 -5.90 -28.14
C PRO A 97 -6.49 -5.08 -27.31
N GLN A 98 -6.88 -3.92 -27.85
CA GLN A 98 -7.68 -2.93 -27.15
C GLN A 98 -9.09 -3.44 -26.83
N ASP A 99 -9.64 -4.31 -27.68
CA ASP A 99 -10.95 -4.90 -27.45
C ASP A 99 -10.94 -5.85 -26.25
N ALA A 100 -9.87 -6.62 -26.06
CA ALA A 100 -9.69 -7.48 -24.91
C ALA A 100 -9.47 -6.69 -23.62
N VAL A 101 -8.66 -5.62 -23.67
CA VAL A 101 -8.44 -4.74 -22.51
C VAL A 101 -9.75 -4.06 -22.08
N LEU A 102 -10.51 -3.49 -23.02
CA LEU A 102 -11.80 -2.86 -22.72
C LEU A 102 -12.82 -3.87 -22.18
N LYS A 103 -12.90 -5.08 -22.75
CA LYS A 103 -13.75 -6.15 -22.22
C LYS A 103 -13.37 -6.50 -20.78
N GLY A 104 -12.08 -6.70 -20.51
CA GLY A 104 -11.58 -7.03 -19.17
C GLY A 104 -11.78 -5.91 -18.13
N MET A 105 -11.79 -4.65 -18.56
CA MET A 105 -12.03 -3.50 -17.66
C MET A 105 -13.49 -3.39 -17.18
N PHE A 106 -14.46 -3.72 -18.04
CA PHE A 106 -15.89 -3.51 -17.74
C PHE A 106 -16.68 -4.78 -17.44
N ILE A 107 -16.15 -5.96 -17.80
CA ILE A 107 -16.82 -7.24 -17.62
C ILE A 107 -16.07 -8.05 -16.56
N PRO A 108 -16.57 -8.14 -15.31
CA PRO A 108 -15.94 -8.91 -14.25
C PRO A 108 -16.27 -10.40 -14.40
N TRP A 109 -15.78 -11.04 -15.47
CA TRP A 109 -16.02 -12.46 -15.73
C TRP A 109 -14.75 -13.13 -16.26
N CYS A 110 -14.50 -14.36 -15.79
CA CYS A 110 -13.45 -15.20 -16.33
C CYS A 110 -14.00 -16.59 -16.64
N GLU A 111 -13.95 -16.99 -17.91
CA GLU A 111 -14.30 -18.34 -18.34
C GLU A 111 -13.11 -19.28 -18.10
N GLY A 112 -13.25 -20.25 -17.18
CA GLY A 112 -12.23 -21.27 -16.94
C GLY A 112 -11.01 -20.83 -16.12
N CYS A 113 -11.10 -19.74 -15.35
CA CYS A 113 -10.02 -19.31 -14.47
C CYS A 113 -9.64 -20.40 -13.44
N ASP A 114 -8.36 -20.72 -13.38
CA ASP A 114 -7.80 -21.55 -12.32
C ASP A 114 -7.85 -20.82 -10.96
N SER A 115 -7.90 -21.59 -9.87
CA SER A 115 -8.03 -21.05 -8.50
C SER A 115 -6.92 -20.05 -8.17
N ARG A 116 -5.71 -20.26 -8.70
CA ARG A 116 -4.56 -19.36 -8.54
C ARG A 116 -4.78 -17.98 -9.18
N THR A 117 -5.38 -17.94 -10.36
CA THR A 117 -5.68 -16.68 -11.06
C THR A 117 -6.76 -15.86 -10.34
N LEU A 118 -7.77 -16.55 -9.80
CA LEU A 118 -8.78 -15.91 -8.96
C LEU A 118 -8.16 -15.35 -7.68
N LEU A 119 -7.26 -16.11 -7.03
CA LEU A 119 -6.50 -15.68 -5.86
C LEU A 119 -5.66 -14.43 -6.15
N GLN A 120 -4.94 -14.38 -7.27
CA GLN A 120 -4.18 -13.19 -7.68
C GLN A 120 -5.08 -11.98 -7.93
N ALA A 121 -6.20 -12.17 -8.65
CA ALA A 121 -7.16 -11.09 -8.90
C ALA A 121 -7.76 -10.53 -7.60
N VAL A 122 -8.08 -11.41 -6.65
CA VAL A 122 -8.55 -11.07 -5.31
C VAL A 122 -7.45 -10.35 -4.50
N GLY A 123 -6.19 -10.79 -4.61
CA GLY A 123 -5.03 -10.15 -3.99
C GLY A 123 -4.78 -8.73 -4.48
N ILE A 124 -4.99 -8.45 -5.77
CA ILE A 124 -4.89 -7.09 -6.35
C ILE A 124 -5.87 -6.13 -5.65
N VAL A 125 -7.11 -6.56 -5.38
CA VAL A 125 -8.10 -5.71 -4.68
C VAL A 125 -7.61 -5.31 -3.30
N GLY A 126 -6.99 -6.24 -2.56
CA GLY A 126 -6.39 -5.97 -1.25
C GLY A 126 -5.16 -5.08 -1.32
N ALA A 127 -4.31 -5.27 -2.33
CA ALA A 127 -3.07 -4.52 -2.52
C ALA A 127 -3.30 -3.05 -2.92
N VAL A 128 -4.38 -2.74 -3.65
CA VAL A 128 -4.67 -1.36 -4.09
C VAL A 128 -5.00 -0.44 -2.91
N ILE A 129 -5.61 -0.95 -1.84
CA ILE A 129 -6.03 -0.13 -0.69
C ILE A 129 -4.99 -0.20 0.41
N MET A 130 -4.05 0.74 0.41
CA MET A 130 -3.02 0.81 1.45
C MET A 130 -3.54 1.52 2.72
N PRO A 131 -3.46 0.88 3.92
CA PRO A 131 -4.03 1.44 5.14
C PRO A 131 -3.35 2.75 5.58
N HIS A 132 -2.04 2.87 5.38
CA HIS A 132 -1.30 4.07 5.78
C HIS A 132 -1.67 5.29 4.92
N ASN A 133 -2.12 5.09 3.67
CA ASN A 133 -2.57 6.18 2.80
C ASN A 133 -3.87 6.83 3.31
N LEU A 134 -4.76 6.08 3.97
CA LEU A 134 -5.94 6.67 4.62
C LEU A 134 -5.56 7.68 5.72
N TYR A 135 -4.54 7.34 6.52
CA TYR A 135 -4.03 8.26 7.55
C TYR A 135 -3.29 9.45 6.91
N LEU A 136 -2.48 9.21 5.89
CA LEU A 136 -1.76 10.25 5.15
C LEU A 136 -2.72 11.28 4.52
N HIS A 137 -3.71 10.82 3.75
CA HIS A 137 -4.71 11.71 3.14
C HIS A 137 -5.46 12.53 4.19
N SER A 138 -5.85 11.92 5.32
CA SER A 138 -6.53 12.63 6.42
C SER A 138 -5.69 13.74 7.06
N ALA A 139 -4.37 13.66 6.94
CA ALA A 139 -3.44 14.67 7.40
C ALA A 139 -3.15 15.73 6.33
N LEU A 140 -2.96 15.31 5.07
CA LEU A 140 -2.68 16.21 3.95
C LEU A 140 -3.83 17.20 3.69
N VAL A 141 -5.08 16.80 3.86
CA VAL A 141 -6.23 17.73 3.75
C VAL A 141 -6.18 18.89 4.76
N LYS A 142 -5.40 18.76 5.85
CA LYS A 142 -5.20 19.84 6.83
C LYS A 142 -4.10 20.81 6.43
N SER A 143 -3.32 20.54 5.39
CA SER A 143 -2.29 21.44 4.89
C SER A 143 -2.88 22.67 4.20
N ARG A 144 -4.13 22.55 3.71
CA ARG A 144 -4.87 23.67 3.11
C ARG A 144 -5.57 24.47 4.20
N ASP A 145 -5.44 25.79 4.13
CA ASP A 145 -6.11 26.70 5.04
C ASP A 145 -7.58 26.84 4.65
N VAL A 146 -8.47 26.37 5.51
CA VAL A 146 -9.92 26.39 5.30
C VAL A 146 -10.57 26.94 6.57
N ASP A 147 -11.38 27.98 6.43
CA ASP A 147 -12.15 28.54 7.56
C ASP A 147 -13.26 27.55 7.96
N ARG A 148 -12.97 26.75 9.00
CA ARG A 148 -13.87 25.72 9.54
C ARG A 148 -15.07 26.28 10.29
N ARG A 149 -15.17 27.60 10.48
CA ARG A 149 -16.33 28.23 11.13
C ARG A 149 -17.49 28.39 10.16
N LYS A 150 -17.22 28.41 8.85
CA LYS A 150 -18.22 28.57 7.81
C LYS A 150 -18.46 27.22 7.11
N ALA A 151 -19.66 26.70 7.26
CA ALA A 151 -20.10 25.45 6.62
C ALA A 151 -19.91 25.45 5.09
N SER A 152 -20.17 26.59 4.45
CA SER A 152 -19.99 26.77 3.00
C SER A 152 -18.57 26.48 2.53
N ASN A 153 -17.57 26.98 3.27
CA ASN A 153 -16.16 26.85 2.93
C ASN A 153 -15.67 25.41 3.13
N VAL A 154 -16.18 24.72 4.16
CA VAL A 154 -15.88 23.31 4.39
C VAL A 154 -16.50 22.44 3.28
N ARG A 155 -17.72 22.75 2.85
CA ARG A 155 -18.39 22.05 1.74
C ARG A 155 -17.65 22.23 0.41
N GLU A 156 -17.22 23.46 0.12
CA GLU A 156 -16.42 23.78 -1.06
C GLU A 156 -15.05 23.07 -1.02
N ALA A 157 -14.35 23.12 0.12
CA ALA A 157 -13.09 22.40 0.29
C ALA A 157 -13.25 20.89 0.09
N ASN A 158 -14.30 20.29 0.64
CA ASN A 158 -14.58 18.87 0.47
C ASN A 158 -14.82 18.49 -1.01
N TYR A 159 -15.49 19.36 -1.77
CA TYR A 159 -15.67 19.16 -3.21
C TYR A 159 -14.35 19.17 -3.98
N TYR A 160 -13.46 20.13 -3.71
CA TYR A 160 -12.14 20.17 -4.36
C TYR A 160 -11.27 18.99 -3.95
N PHE A 161 -11.26 18.60 -2.67
CA PHE A 161 -10.52 17.42 -2.22
C PHE A 161 -11.04 16.14 -2.86
N PHE A 162 -12.35 16.04 -3.08
CA PHE A 162 -12.93 14.90 -3.81
C PHE A 162 -12.44 14.86 -5.26
N ILE A 163 -12.41 15.98 -5.95
CA ILE A 163 -11.89 16.04 -7.33
C ILE A 163 -10.41 15.69 -7.37
N GLU A 164 -9.60 16.28 -6.48
CA GLU A 164 -8.16 16.03 -6.41
C GLU A 164 -7.86 14.55 -6.17
N ALA A 165 -8.51 13.93 -5.18
CA ALA A 165 -8.36 12.51 -4.90
C ALA A 165 -8.85 11.64 -6.07
N SER A 166 -9.96 12.02 -6.71
CA SER A 166 -10.52 11.27 -7.84
C SER A 166 -9.59 11.29 -9.06
N ILE A 167 -8.98 12.44 -9.38
CA ILE A 167 -8.01 12.56 -10.49
C ILE A 167 -6.76 11.73 -10.18
N ALA A 168 -6.21 11.84 -8.97
CA ALA A 168 -5.02 11.09 -8.58
C ALA A 168 -5.24 9.57 -8.63
N LEU A 169 -6.37 9.09 -8.10
CA LEU A 169 -6.74 7.66 -8.16
C LEU A 169 -7.04 7.20 -9.59
N PHE A 170 -7.62 8.05 -10.43
CA PHE A 170 -7.87 7.72 -11.83
C PHE A 170 -6.57 7.59 -12.64
N VAL A 171 -5.59 8.47 -12.42
CA VAL A 171 -4.26 8.32 -13.03
C VAL A 171 -3.56 7.04 -12.55
N SER A 172 -3.63 6.74 -11.26
CA SER A 172 -3.12 5.49 -10.70
C SER A 172 -3.79 4.26 -11.32
N PHE A 173 -5.11 4.31 -11.51
CA PHE A 173 -5.85 3.26 -12.23
C PHE A 173 -5.33 3.06 -13.65
N ILE A 174 -5.12 4.13 -14.42
CA ILE A 174 -4.57 4.05 -15.79
C ILE A 174 -3.18 3.40 -15.79
N ILE A 175 -2.31 3.81 -14.86
CA ILE A 175 -0.97 3.23 -14.73
C ILE A 175 -1.06 1.72 -14.45
N ASN A 176 -1.92 1.30 -13.54
CA ASN A 176 -2.11 -0.12 -13.22
C ASN A 176 -2.65 -0.91 -14.42
N VAL A 177 -3.58 -0.32 -15.19
CA VAL A 177 -4.06 -0.93 -16.44
C VAL A 177 -2.93 -1.11 -17.45
N PHE A 178 -2.04 -0.12 -17.61
CA PHE A 178 -0.89 -0.24 -18.51
C PHE A 178 0.03 -1.39 -18.11
N VAL A 179 0.43 -1.45 -16.84
CA VAL A 179 1.33 -2.49 -16.32
C VAL A 179 0.70 -3.88 -16.48
N VAL A 180 -0.54 -4.06 -16.02
CA VAL A 180 -1.24 -5.35 -16.09
C VAL A 180 -1.43 -5.79 -17.54
N ALA A 181 -1.83 -4.89 -18.45
CA ALA A 181 -2.08 -5.25 -19.84
C ALA A 181 -0.81 -5.65 -20.60
N VAL A 182 0.33 -4.98 -20.36
CA VAL A 182 1.62 -5.31 -20.98
C VAL A 182 2.06 -6.73 -20.62
N PHE A 183 2.05 -7.07 -19.32
CA PHE A 183 2.47 -8.40 -18.90
C PHE A 183 1.42 -9.47 -19.16
N ALA A 184 0.12 -9.14 -19.11
CA ALA A 184 -0.92 -10.07 -19.55
C ALA A 184 -0.76 -10.42 -21.04
N HIS A 185 -0.45 -9.46 -21.90
CA HIS A 185 -0.22 -9.74 -23.32
C HIS A 185 1.08 -10.54 -23.57
N GLY A 186 2.14 -10.22 -22.84
CA GLY A 186 3.46 -10.82 -23.05
C GLY A 186 3.69 -12.19 -22.40
N LEU A 187 3.15 -12.41 -21.20
CA LEU A 187 3.50 -13.52 -20.32
C LEU A 187 2.30 -14.42 -19.93
N TYR A 188 1.06 -14.01 -20.19
CA TYR A 188 -0.10 -14.84 -19.82
C TYR A 188 -0.12 -16.15 -20.63
N GLY A 189 -0.13 -17.27 -19.91
CA GLY A 189 -0.16 -18.62 -20.49
C GLY A 189 1.12 -19.03 -21.23
N GLN A 190 2.23 -18.32 -21.02
CA GLN A 190 3.54 -18.68 -21.60
C GLN A 190 4.33 -19.55 -20.63
N THR A 191 5.07 -20.53 -21.17
CA THR A 191 6.04 -21.32 -20.41
C THR A 191 7.41 -20.64 -20.39
N ASN A 192 8.29 -21.04 -19.46
CA ASN A 192 9.65 -20.50 -19.42
C ASN A 192 10.42 -20.79 -20.72
N ASN A 193 10.22 -21.97 -21.33
CA ASN A 193 10.76 -22.30 -22.65
C ASN A 193 10.22 -21.41 -23.78
N ASP A 194 8.93 -21.04 -23.76
CA ASP A 194 8.36 -20.13 -24.77
C ASP A 194 9.01 -18.74 -24.72
N VAL A 195 9.30 -18.24 -23.52
CA VAL A 195 9.98 -16.96 -23.32
C VAL A 195 11.44 -17.04 -23.78
N LEU A 196 12.15 -18.13 -23.43
CA LEU A 196 13.52 -18.36 -23.89
C LEU A 196 13.60 -18.40 -25.42
N GLY A 197 12.68 -19.12 -26.07
CA GLY A 197 12.58 -19.21 -27.53
C GLY A 197 12.37 -17.86 -28.22
N LYS A 198 11.52 -16.99 -27.65
CA LYS A 198 11.33 -15.61 -28.15
C LYS A 198 12.60 -14.77 -28.02
N CYS A 199 13.47 -15.11 -27.08
CA CYS A 199 14.65 -14.34 -26.73
C CYS A 199 15.97 -14.86 -27.32
N GLU A 200 15.97 -15.96 -28.06
CA GLU A 200 17.18 -16.61 -28.60
C GLU A 200 18.05 -15.68 -29.45
N ASN A 201 17.43 -14.80 -30.23
CA ASN A 201 18.14 -13.87 -31.11
C ASN A 201 18.55 -12.55 -30.43
N SER A 202 18.22 -12.38 -29.15
CA SER A 202 18.51 -11.14 -28.43
C SER A 202 19.94 -11.13 -27.87
N THR A 203 20.56 -9.96 -27.83
CA THR A 203 21.87 -9.76 -27.18
C THR A 203 21.83 -10.00 -25.66
N MET A 204 20.63 -10.13 -25.09
CA MET A 204 20.35 -10.37 -23.67
C MET A 204 20.08 -11.86 -23.36
N PHE A 205 20.21 -12.77 -24.33
CA PHE A 205 19.86 -14.18 -24.14
C PHE A 205 20.60 -14.82 -22.96
N SER A 206 21.90 -14.54 -22.77
CA SER A 206 22.68 -15.08 -21.65
C SER A 206 22.16 -14.66 -20.28
N ASP A 207 21.60 -13.46 -20.19
CA ASP A 207 21.02 -12.94 -18.96
C ASP A 207 19.68 -13.60 -18.66
N ILE A 208 18.86 -13.84 -19.69
CA ILE A 208 17.54 -14.46 -19.56
C ILE A 208 17.67 -15.94 -19.24
N SER A 209 18.58 -16.67 -19.89
CA SER A 209 18.84 -18.08 -19.62
C SER A 209 19.37 -18.34 -18.20
N SER A 210 19.91 -17.32 -17.52
CA SER A 210 20.38 -17.42 -16.14
C SER A 210 19.26 -17.25 -15.10
N VAL A 211 18.09 -16.75 -15.51
CA VAL A 211 16.99 -16.35 -14.63
C VAL A 211 15.72 -17.17 -14.90
N PHE A 212 15.45 -17.48 -16.16
CA PHE A 212 14.34 -18.33 -16.55
C PHE A 212 14.83 -19.79 -16.62
N PRO A 213 14.32 -20.70 -15.78
CA PRO A 213 14.67 -22.11 -15.87
C PRO A 213 14.18 -22.70 -17.20
N ALA A 214 14.93 -23.63 -17.78
CA ALA A 214 14.52 -24.32 -19.01
C ALA A 214 13.53 -25.44 -18.69
N ASP A 215 12.32 -25.05 -18.28
CA ASP A 215 11.21 -25.94 -18.00
C ASP A 215 9.91 -25.51 -18.72
N ASP A 216 8.94 -26.41 -18.71
CA ASP A 216 7.61 -26.19 -19.30
C ASP A 216 6.61 -25.67 -18.24
N GLU A 217 7.11 -25.13 -17.13
CA GLU A 217 6.26 -24.48 -16.13
C GLU A 217 5.84 -23.08 -16.59
N LEU A 218 4.68 -22.64 -16.11
CA LEU A 218 4.18 -21.29 -16.37
C LEU A 218 5.11 -20.25 -15.74
N VAL A 219 5.34 -19.16 -16.46
CA VAL A 219 6.22 -18.08 -16.00
C VAL A 219 5.63 -17.41 -14.75
N ASP A 220 6.40 -17.40 -13.66
CA ASP A 220 6.12 -16.56 -12.51
C ASP A 220 6.80 -15.20 -12.69
N ALA A 221 5.99 -14.18 -12.97
CA ALA A 221 6.45 -12.84 -13.33
C ALA A 221 6.76 -12.00 -12.08
N ASP A 222 7.98 -11.48 -12.01
CA ASP A 222 8.39 -10.50 -11.00
C ASP A 222 8.93 -9.21 -11.66
N LEU A 223 9.23 -8.19 -10.85
CA LEU A 223 9.73 -6.90 -11.34
C LEU A 223 11.01 -7.02 -12.18
N TYR A 224 11.86 -8.00 -11.87
CA TYR A 224 13.15 -8.21 -12.52
C TYR A 224 13.01 -9.00 -13.83
N LYS A 225 12.35 -10.17 -13.80
CA LYS A 225 11.97 -11.00 -14.94
C LYS A 225 11.15 -10.21 -15.96
N GLY A 226 10.20 -9.39 -15.49
CA GLY A 226 9.42 -8.50 -16.34
C GLY A 226 10.29 -7.49 -17.10
N GLY A 227 11.26 -6.87 -16.42
CA GLY A 227 12.21 -5.95 -17.06
C GLY A 227 13.09 -6.65 -18.11
N LEU A 228 13.56 -7.87 -17.82
CA LEU A 228 14.34 -8.66 -18.77
C LEU A 228 13.52 -9.07 -20.00
N PHE A 229 12.26 -9.47 -19.79
CA PHE A 229 11.33 -9.82 -20.86
C PHE A 229 11.09 -8.64 -21.81
N LEU A 230 10.83 -7.44 -21.28
CA LEU A 230 10.67 -6.22 -22.06
C LEU A 230 11.96 -5.88 -22.83
N GLY A 231 13.11 -6.02 -22.17
CA GLY A 231 14.43 -5.79 -22.77
C GLY A 231 14.74 -6.69 -23.96
N CYS A 232 14.41 -7.97 -23.86
CA CYS A 232 14.60 -8.91 -24.97
C CYS A 232 13.61 -8.67 -26.11
N THR A 233 12.32 -8.49 -25.79
CA THR A 233 11.25 -8.47 -26.79
C THR A 233 11.20 -7.15 -27.55
N PHE A 234 11.40 -6.04 -26.85
CA PHE A 234 11.24 -4.69 -27.39
C PHE A 234 12.56 -3.90 -27.44
N GLY A 235 13.65 -4.50 -26.95
CA GLY A 235 14.99 -3.92 -26.95
C GLY A 235 15.39 -3.31 -25.61
N ILE A 236 16.69 -3.08 -25.43
CA ILE A 236 17.29 -2.66 -24.16
C ILE A 236 16.73 -1.31 -23.64
N ALA A 237 16.24 -0.45 -24.54
CA ALA A 237 15.60 0.81 -24.16
C ALA A 237 14.35 0.60 -23.32
N ALA A 238 13.52 -0.41 -23.63
CA ALA A 238 12.32 -0.75 -22.87
C ALA A 238 12.68 -1.20 -21.44
N MET A 239 13.73 -2.01 -21.29
CA MET A 239 14.24 -2.40 -19.96
C MET A 239 14.64 -1.18 -19.12
N TYR A 240 15.33 -0.20 -19.71
CA TYR A 240 15.72 1.01 -18.99
C TYR A 240 14.54 1.92 -18.66
N ILE A 241 13.57 2.06 -19.57
CA ILE A 241 12.34 2.82 -19.34
C ILE A 241 11.53 2.20 -18.20
N TRP A 242 11.38 0.88 -18.20
CA TRP A 242 10.80 0.11 -17.10
C TRP A 242 11.52 0.37 -15.77
N ALA A 243 12.85 0.31 -15.76
CA ALA A 243 13.64 0.53 -14.56
C ALA A 243 13.52 1.97 -14.03
N VAL A 244 13.45 2.98 -14.91
CA VAL A 244 13.17 4.38 -14.50
C VAL A 244 11.77 4.51 -13.89
N GLY A 245 10.77 3.82 -14.45
CA GLY A 245 9.42 3.78 -13.90
C GLY A 245 9.37 3.18 -12.49
N ILE A 246 10.03 2.04 -12.28
CA ILE A 246 10.14 1.40 -10.95
C ILE A 246 10.89 2.33 -9.98
N LEU A 247 11.97 2.96 -10.42
CA LEU A 247 12.72 3.90 -9.58
C LEU A 247 11.83 5.06 -9.12
N ALA A 248 11.06 5.65 -10.03
CA ALA A 248 10.12 6.73 -9.70
C ALA A 248 9.02 6.26 -8.71
N ALA A 249 8.51 5.04 -8.89
CA ALA A 249 7.54 4.43 -7.98
C ALA A 249 8.11 4.25 -6.55
N GLY A 250 9.32 3.69 -6.45
CA GLY A 250 10.03 3.49 -5.20
C GLY A 250 10.27 4.82 -4.45
N GLN A 251 10.76 5.84 -5.15
CA GLN A 251 10.98 7.17 -4.57
C GLN A 251 9.68 7.81 -4.07
N SER A 252 8.60 7.74 -4.86
CA SER A 252 7.32 8.33 -4.48
C SER A 252 6.78 7.70 -3.20
N SER A 253 6.80 6.37 -3.14
CA SER A 253 6.24 5.63 -2.01
C SER A 253 7.07 5.85 -0.72
N THR A 254 8.39 5.99 -0.84
CA THR A 254 9.28 6.29 0.29
C THR A 254 8.94 7.58 1.01
N MET A 255 8.66 8.63 0.26
CA MET A 255 8.27 9.90 0.85
C MET A 255 6.87 9.83 1.45
N THR A 256 5.93 9.10 0.84
CA THR A 256 4.58 8.93 1.41
C THR A 256 4.60 8.09 2.70
N GLY A 257 5.39 7.02 2.77
CA GLY A 257 5.52 6.18 3.95
C GLY A 257 6.11 6.93 5.15
N THR A 258 7.14 7.75 4.92
CA THR A 258 7.75 8.60 5.97
C THR A 258 6.81 9.68 6.50
N TYR A 259 5.97 10.27 5.64
CA TYR A 259 4.89 11.17 6.08
C TYR A 259 3.77 10.42 6.81
N ALA A 260 3.34 9.26 6.33
CA ALA A 260 2.33 8.46 7.00
C ALA A 260 2.79 8.08 8.42
N GLY A 261 4.03 7.62 8.57
CA GLY A 261 4.65 7.33 9.87
C GLY A 261 4.74 8.55 10.77
N GLN A 262 4.97 9.74 10.21
CA GLN A 262 4.88 10.99 10.98
C GLN A 262 3.53 11.17 11.64
N PHE A 263 2.48 11.18 10.81
CA PHE A 263 1.14 11.50 11.27
C PHE A 263 0.55 10.41 12.15
N VAL A 264 0.93 9.16 11.90
CA VAL A 264 0.54 8.01 12.73
C VAL A 264 1.22 8.10 14.09
N MET A 265 2.53 8.32 14.17
CA MET A 265 3.23 8.38 15.46
C MET A 265 2.83 9.61 16.29
N GLU A 266 2.79 10.80 15.69
CA GLU A 266 2.32 12.02 16.36
C GLU A 266 0.83 11.91 16.72
N GLY A 267 0.03 11.28 15.85
CA GLY A 267 -1.41 11.13 16.03
C GLY A 267 -1.80 10.12 17.10
N PHE A 268 -1.13 8.96 17.19
CA PHE A 268 -1.48 7.87 18.12
C PHE A 268 -0.71 7.91 19.44
N LEU A 269 0.53 8.39 19.45
CA LEU A 269 1.36 8.43 20.66
C LEU A 269 1.52 9.85 21.22
N ASN A 270 1.17 10.89 20.46
CA ASN A 270 1.49 12.29 20.79
C ASN A 270 2.98 12.49 21.08
N LEU A 271 3.83 11.72 20.37
CA LEU A 271 5.27 11.73 20.52
C LEU A 271 5.89 12.67 19.48
N GLN A 272 6.47 13.77 19.92
CA GLN A 272 7.10 14.77 19.07
C GLN A 272 8.59 14.44 18.90
N TRP A 273 8.90 13.55 17.97
CA TRP A 273 10.29 13.24 17.59
C TRP A 273 10.80 14.17 16.49
N ALA A 274 12.10 14.43 16.49
CA ALA A 274 12.75 15.09 15.36
C ALA A 274 12.58 14.24 14.10
N ARG A 275 12.11 14.86 13.01
CA ARG A 275 11.77 14.20 11.74
C ARG A 275 12.89 13.28 11.22
N TRP A 276 14.13 13.76 11.23
CA TRP A 276 15.29 12.99 10.77
C TRP A 276 15.55 11.72 11.60
N LYS A 277 15.35 11.77 12.93
CA LYS A 277 15.57 10.61 13.80
C LYS A 277 14.55 9.52 13.49
N ARG A 278 13.29 9.90 13.31
CA ARG A 278 12.21 8.96 12.98
C ARG A 278 12.47 8.29 11.63
N VAL A 279 12.70 9.09 10.58
CA VAL A 279 12.93 8.58 9.22
C VAL A 279 14.11 7.62 9.20
N LEU A 280 15.21 7.97 9.88
CA LEU A 280 16.38 7.11 9.97
C LEU A 280 16.07 5.80 10.71
N VAL A 281 15.33 5.84 11.81
CA VAL A 281 14.95 4.62 12.56
C VAL A 281 14.05 3.71 11.74
N THR A 282 12.98 4.23 11.14
CA THR A 282 12.06 3.41 10.33
C THR A 282 12.76 2.81 9.11
N ARG A 283 13.65 3.59 8.47
CA ARG A 283 14.45 3.13 7.34
C ARG A 283 15.49 2.10 7.73
N MET A 284 16.14 2.24 8.87
CA MET A 284 17.07 1.21 9.35
C MET A 284 16.33 -0.11 9.65
N ILE A 285 15.12 -0.05 10.20
CA ILE A 285 14.31 -1.25 10.45
C ILE A 285 13.90 -1.92 9.14
N ALA A 286 13.63 -1.16 8.07
CA ALA A 286 13.31 -1.70 6.76
C ALA A 286 14.56 -2.22 6.00
N ILE A 287 15.65 -1.47 5.99
CA ILE A 287 16.84 -1.77 5.18
C ILE A 287 17.62 -2.95 5.73
N VAL A 288 17.72 -3.12 7.05
CA VAL A 288 18.47 -4.23 7.67
C VAL A 288 18.00 -5.61 7.19
N PRO A 289 16.70 -5.98 7.28
CA PRO A 289 16.25 -7.27 6.78
C PRO A 289 16.43 -7.40 5.27
N THR A 290 16.14 -6.35 4.48
CA THR A 290 16.33 -6.39 3.03
C THR A 290 17.77 -6.57 2.62
N PHE A 291 18.70 -5.90 3.30
CA PHE A 291 20.13 -6.03 3.09
C PHE A 291 20.60 -7.45 3.43
N CYS A 292 20.16 -8.00 4.57
CA CYS A 292 20.50 -9.36 4.96
C CYS A 292 20.03 -10.37 3.90
N VAL A 293 18.78 -10.27 3.42
CA VAL A 293 18.28 -11.14 2.35
C VAL A 293 19.08 -10.91 1.06
N ALA A 294 19.29 -9.66 0.64
CA ALA A 294 20.04 -9.38 -0.59
C ALA A 294 21.53 -9.80 -0.53
N PHE A 295 22.11 -9.94 0.67
CA PHE A 295 23.51 -10.33 0.85
C PHE A 295 23.68 -11.85 1.02
N PHE A 296 22.78 -12.50 1.76
CA PHE A 296 22.88 -13.93 2.09
C PHE A 296 22.06 -14.85 1.16
N SER A 297 21.08 -14.30 0.44
CA SER A 297 20.08 -15.06 -0.30
C SER A 297 20.08 -14.70 -1.80
N ARG A 298 19.37 -15.51 -2.60
CA ARG A 298 19.25 -15.29 -4.05
C ARG A 298 18.12 -14.32 -4.37
N ILE A 299 18.04 -13.87 -5.62
CA ILE A 299 17.01 -12.91 -6.08
C ILE A 299 15.59 -13.47 -5.87
N GLU A 300 15.40 -14.78 -6.04
CA GLU A 300 14.13 -15.49 -5.83
C GLU A 300 13.59 -15.32 -4.38
N ASP A 301 14.48 -15.25 -3.40
CA ASP A 301 14.11 -15.07 -1.98
C ASP A 301 13.61 -13.64 -1.70
N LEU A 302 14.01 -12.65 -2.50
CA LEU A 302 13.50 -11.27 -2.42
C LEU A 302 12.06 -11.18 -2.94
N THR A 303 11.75 -11.92 -4.01
CA THR A 303 10.38 -12.01 -4.55
C THR A 303 9.45 -12.68 -3.53
N GLY A 304 9.87 -13.80 -2.93
CA GLY A 304 9.08 -14.44 -1.85
C GLY A 304 8.87 -13.54 -0.63
N MET A 305 9.87 -12.71 -0.28
CA MET A 305 9.72 -11.71 0.77
C MET A 305 8.65 -10.66 0.41
N ASN A 306 8.58 -10.22 -0.85
CA ASN A 306 7.58 -9.25 -1.31
C ASN A 306 6.14 -9.78 -1.12
N ASP A 307 5.90 -11.05 -1.43
CA ASP A 307 4.57 -11.67 -1.29
C ASP A 307 4.15 -11.81 0.18
N ILE A 308 5.09 -12.18 1.06
CA ILE A 308 4.84 -12.22 2.50
C ILE A 308 4.52 -10.82 3.02
N LEU A 309 5.22 -9.79 2.56
CA LEU A 309 4.95 -8.40 2.96
C LEU A 309 3.57 -7.94 2.47
N ASN A 310 3.16 -8.32 1.27
CA ASN A 310 1.80 -8.07 0.77
C ASN A 310 0.74 -8.71 1.68
N ALA A 311 0.95 -9.96 2.11
CA ALA A 311 0.05 -10.63 3.04
C ALA A 311 -0.01 -9.93 4.41
N VAL A 312 1.13 -9.50 4.95
CA VAL A 312 1.19 -8.73 6.20
C VAL A 312 0.46 -7.39 6.05
N MET A 313 0.61 -6.71 4.91
CA MET A 313 -0.10 -5.46 4.64
C MET A 313 -1.61 -5.62 4.51
N ALA A 314 -2.05 -6.70 3.85
CA ALA A 314 -3.45 -7.04 3.72
C ALA A 314 -4.12 -7.21 5.10
N LEU A 315 -3.42 -7.80 6.08
CA LEU A 315 -3.90 -7.93 7.46
C LEU A 315 -4.11 -6.59 8.18
N GLN A 316 -3.45 -5.51 7.76
CA GLN A 316 -3.52 -4.24 8.50
C GLN A 316 -4.67 -3.35 8.04
N LEU A 317 -5.27 -3.65 6.89
CA LEU A 317 -6.35 -2.88 6.28
C LEU A 317 -7.55 -2.59 7.20
N PRO A 318 -8.12 -3.56 7.95
CA PRO A 318 -9.25 -3.29 8.83
C PRO A 318 -8.94 -2.23 9.90
N PHE A 319 -7.69 -2.15 10.35
CA PHE A 319 -7.26 -1.20 11.39
C PHE A 319 -7.24 0.25 10.90
N ALA A 320 -7.30 0.49 9.58
CA ALA A 320 -7.49 1.81 9.00
C ALA A 320 -8.93 2.04 8.57
N THR A 321 -9.59 1.05 7.96
CA THR A 321 -10.96 1.21 7.43
C THR A 321 -12.02 1.29 8.53
N ILE A 322 -11.96 0.42 9.55
CA ILE A 322 -12.97 0.38 10.62
C ILE A 322 -13.01 1.71 11.39
N PRO A 323 -11.88 2.29 11.86
CA PRO A 323 -11.93 3.60 12.53
C PRO A 323 -12.40 4.72 11.60
N THR A 324 -12.04 4.67 10.32
CA THR A 324 -12.45 5.68 9.34
C THR A 324 -13.96 5.70 9.16
N ILE A 325 -14.58 4.52 8.98
CA ILE A 325 -16.04 4.39 8.88
C ILE A 325 -16.70 4.82 10.19
N ALA A 326 -16.15 4.40 11.34
CA ALA A 326 -16.67 4.73 12.66
C ALA A 326 -16.73 6.24 12.90
N PHE A 327 -15.66 6.97 12.59
CA PHE A 327 -15.58 8.40 12.86
C PHE A 327 -16.33 9.25 11.83
N THR A 328 -16.33 8.84 10.56
CA THR A 328 -17.08 9.54 9.49
C THR A 328 -18.60 9.35 9.62
N SER A 329 -19.04 8.28 10.27
CA SER A 329 -20.45 7.98 10.49
C SER A 329 -20.99 8.44 11.85
N ASN A 330 -20.18 9.10 12.70
CA ASN A 330 -20.58 9.54 14.03
C ASN A 330 -21.05 11.01 14.01
N PRO A 331 -22.33 11.29 14.35
CA PRO A 331 -22.88 12.66 14.40
C PRO A 331 -22.16 13.58 15.37
N ASN A 332 -21.65 13.05 16.48
CA ASN A 332 -20.95 13.84 17.50
C ASN A 332 -19.57 14.31 17.01
N ILE A 333 -18.99 13.65 16.00
CA ILE A 333 -17.67 13.97 15.47
C ILE A 333 -17.79 14.83 14.20
N MET A 334 -18.66 14.44 13.27
CA MET A 334 -18.78 15.08 11.94
C MET A 334 -19.86 16.18 11.88
N GLY A 335 -20.77 16.26 12.85
CA GLY A 335 -21.82 17.28 12.89
C GLY A 335 -22.76 17.18 11.68
N GLU A 336 -22.85 18.25 10.90
CA GLU A 336 -23.67 18.31 9.67
C GLU A 336 -23.05 17.56 8.47
N PHE A 337 -21.76 17.20 8.52
CA PHE A 337 -21.02 16.54 7.43
C PHE A 337 -20.94 15.01 7.59
N VAL A 338 -21.89 14.42 8.31
CA VAL A 338 -21.96 12.96 8.52
C VAL A 338 -22.26 12.24 7.21
N ASN A 339 -21.70 11.05 7.04
CA ASN A 339 -22.02 10.19 5.91
C ASN A 339 -23.52 9.89 5.81
N GLY A 340 -24.10 10.10 4.63
CA GLY A 340 -25.46 9.66 4.32
C GLY A 340 -25.61 8.14 4.43
N ILE A 341 -26.85 7.67 4.57
CA ILE A 341 -27.17 6.24 4.75
C ILE A 341 -26.62 5.39 3.60
N GLY A 342 -26.73 5.87 2.35
CA GLY A 342 -26.18 5.19 1.18
C GLY A 342 -24.67 4.99 1.27
N ASN A 343 -23.91 6.07 1.53
CA ASN A 343 -22.45 5.99 1.67
C ASN A 343 -22.05 5.09 2.84
N LYS A 344 -22.78 5.13 3.95
CA LYS A 344 -22.55 4.26 5.10
C LYS A 344 -22.72 2.79 4.74
N ILE A 345 -23.78 2.42 4.02
CA ILE A 345 -24.00 1.04 3.56
C ILE A 345 -22.88 0.62 2.60
N VAL A 346 -22.56 1.44 1.61
CA VAL A 346 -21.52 1.15 0.62
C VAL A 346 -20.15 0.96 1.28
N SER A 347 -19.76 1.87 2.19
CA SER A 347 -18.48 1.76 2.89
C SER A 347 -18.40 0.53 3.80
N ILE A 348 -19.49 0.15 4.47
CA ILE A 348 -19.54 -1.07 5.28
C ILE A 348 -19.41 -2.31 4.40
N LEU A 349 -20.17 -2.40 3.31
CA LEU A 349 -20.13 -3.53 2.38
C LEU A 349 -18.74 -3.68 1.76
N LEU A 350 -18.14 -2.59 1.28
CA LEU A 350 -16.80 -2.60 0.71
C LEU A 350 -15.75 -3.00 1.76
N SER A 351 -15.85 -2.50 2.99
CA SER A 351 -14.94 -2.90 4.06
C SER A 351 -15.09 -4.39 4.41
N ILE A 352 -16.31 -4.93 4.44
CA ILE A 352 -16.53 -6.37 4.69
C ILE A 352 -15.91 -7.21 3.57
N LEU A 353 -16.14 -6.82 2.31
CA LEU A 353 -15.60 -7.50 1.14
C LEU A 353 -14.07 -7.55 1.19
N VAL A 354 -13.41 -6.40 1.40
CA VAL A 354 -11.95 -6.33 1.41
C VAL A 354 -11.36 -7.09 2.61
N ILE A 355 -11.99 -7.02 3.79
CA ILE A 355 -11.54 -7.78 4.97
C ILE A 355 -11.67 -9.30 4.72
N ALA A 356 -12.77 -9.75 4.12
CA ALA A 356 -12.98 -11.16 3.80
C ALA A 356 -11.95 -11.68 2.79
N ILE A 357 -11.71 -10.90 1.73
CA ILE A 357 -10.68 -11.14 0.72
C ILE A 357 -9.30 -11.28 1.35
N ASN A 358 -8.92 -10.34 2.22
CA ASN A 358 -7.60 -10.34 2.85
C ASN A 358 -7.42 -11.52 3.83
N ILE A 359 -8.46 -11.89 4.57
CA ILE A 359 -8.42 -13.07 5.44
C ILE A 359 -8.23 -14.34 4.60
N PHE A 360 -8.96 -14.47 3.48
CA PHE A 360 -8.81 -15.60 2.58
C PHE A 360 -7.40 -15.69 1.99
N PHE A 361 -6.87 -14.57 1.49
CA PHE A 361 -5.51 -14.50 0.94
C PHE A 361 -4.44 -14.93 1.95
N VAL A 362 -4.57 -14.50 3.21
CA VAL A 362 -3.61 -14.86 4.27
C VAL A 362 -3.70 -16.36 4.61
N ILE A 363 -4.90 -16.93 4.66
CA ILE A 363 -5.08 -18.36 4.92
C ILE A 363 -4.41 -19.18 3.80
N ASP A 364 -4.61 -18.76 2.55
CA ASP A 364 -4.00 -19.43 1.39
C ASP A 364 -2.47 -19.38 1.43
N GLN A 365 -1.90 -18.21 1.73
CA GLN A 365 -0.45 -18.05 1.86
C GLN A 365 0.14 -18.93 2.97
N VAL A 366 -0.54 -19.02 4.12
CA VAL A 366 -0.10 -19.85 5.25
C VAL A 366 -0.15 -21.34 4.89
N ASN A 367 -1.17 -21.79 4.16
CA ASN A 367 -1.30 -23.17 3.73
C ASN A 367 -0.20 -23.59 2.75
N HIS A 368 0.19 -22.71 1.83
CA HIS A 368 1.28 -22.97 0.87
C HIS A 368 2.67 -22.95 1.52
N SER A 369 2.84 -22.28 2.67
CA SER A 369 4.15 -22.06 3.28
C SER A 369 4.76 -23.28 4.00
N ASN A 370 4.14 -24.47 3.96
CA ASN A 370 4.62 -25.74 4.55
C ASN A 370 5.35 -25.56 5.91
N LEU A 371 4.74 -24.82 6.83
CA LEU A 371 5.38 -24.43 8.09
C LEU A 371 5.44 -25.58 9.09
N HIS A 372 6.56 -25.67 9.83
CA HIS A 372 6.71 -26.64 10.91
C HIS A 372 5.61 -26.45 11.97
N SER A 373 5.13 -27.56 12.56
CA SER A 373 3.93 -27.62 13.41
C SER A 373 3.88 -26.58 14.56
N GLY A 374 5.04 -26.16 15.09
CA GLY A 374 5.14 -25.12 16.11
C GLY A 374 4.82 -23.69 15.64
N TRP A 375 5.22 -23.33 14.40
CA TRP A 375 4.92 -22.01 13.83
C TRP A 375 3.44 -21.87 13.49
N MET A 376 2.80 -22.97 13.09
CA MET A 376 1.35 -23.01 12.84
C MET A 376 0.54 -22.66 14.10
N VAL A 377 0.94 -23.16 15.27
CA VAL A 377 0.27 -22.82 16.55
C VAL A 377 0.37 -21.33 16.86
N LEU A 378 1.55 -20.72 16.66
CA LEU A 378 1.74 -19.28 16.88
C LEU A 378 0.89 -18.44 15.93
N ILE A 379 0.81 -18.82 14.65
CA ILE A 379 -0.01 -18.13 13.65
C ILE A 379 -1.48 -18.22 14.01
N VAL A 380 -1.97 -19.38 14.43
CA VAL A 380 -3.37 -19.55 14.85
C VAL A 380 -3.68 -18.71 16.09
N LEU A 381 -2.80 -18.70 17.09
CA LEU A 381 -2.97 -17.85 18.29
C LEU A 381 -2.99 -16.36 17.92
N PHE A 382 -2.10 -15.93 17.04
CA PHE A 382 -2.10 -14.57 16.51
C PHE A 382 -3.39 -14.25 15.74
N GLY A 383 -3.85 -15.17 14.89
CA GLY A 383 -5.10 -15.05 14.14
C GLY A 383 -6.33 -14.91 15.05
N ILE A 384 -6.41 -15.68 16.13
CA ILE A 384 -7.48 -15.55 17.14
C ILE A 384 -7.40 -14.17 17.82
N ALA A 385 -6.22 -13.75 18.26
CA ALA A 385 -6.04 -12.44 18.87
C ALA A 385 -6.42 -11.30 17.91
N TYR A 386 -6.05 -11.43 16.63
CA TYR A 386 -6.38 -10.52 15.55
C TYR A 386 -7.89 -10.41 15.32
N ILE A 387 -8.60 -11.54 15.21
CA ILE A 387 -10.06 -11.55 15.04
C ILE A 387 -10.75 -10.93 16.26
N CYS A 388 -10.33 -11.29 17.47
CA CYS A 388 -10.85 -10.70 18.71
C CYS A 388 -10.67 -9.17 18.74
N PHE A 389 -9.51 -8.68 18.31
CA PHE A 389 -9.24 -7.25 18.26
C PHE A 389 -10.08 -6.52 17.20
N ASN A 390 -10.28 -7.14 16.03
CA ASN A 390 -11.19 -6.61 15.01
C ASN A 390 -12.63 -6.55 15.49
N ILE A 391 -13.13 -7.60 16.16
CA ILE A 391 -14.45 -7.60 16.78
C ILE A 391 -14.57 -6.46 17.80
N TYR A 392 -13.55 -6.24 18.64
CA TYR A 392 -13.52 -5.10 19.57
C TYR A 392 -13.66 -3.76 18.84
N LEU A 393 -12.93 -3.55 17.74
CA LEU A 393 -13.02 -2.32 16.94
C LEU A 393 -14.38 -2.14 16.29
N VAL A 394 -14.99 -3.23 15.79
CA VAL A 394 -16.34 -3.22 15.20
C VAL A 394 -17.40 -2.89 16.26
N ILE A 395 -17.29 -3.45 17.46
CA ILE A 395 -18.20 -3.13 18.57
C ILE A 395 -18.04 -1.64 18.94
N HIS A 396 -16.81 -1.15 19.06
CA HIS A 396 -16.54 0.26 19.33
C HIS A 396 -17.08 1.18 18.21
N MET A 397 -17.00 0.74 16.95
CA MET A 397 -17.60 1.42 15.81
C MET A 397 -19.12 1.47 15.94
N ALA A 398 -19.78 0.33 16.21
CA ALA A 398 -21.23 0.23 16.31
C ALA A 398 -21.80 1.10 17.44
N VAL A 399 -21.13 1.14 18.59
CA VAL A 399 -21.49 2.01 19.72
C VAL A 399 -21.38 3.49 19.32
N ASN A 400 -20.28 3.88 18.67
CA ASN A 400 -20.08 5.25 18.21
C ASN A 400 -21.05 5.68 17.09
N MET A 401 -21.63 4.73 16.36
CA MET A 401 -22.61 4.97 15.31
C MET A 401 -24.05 5.05 15.83
N GLY A 402 -24.24 5.00 17.16
CA GLY A 402 -25.55 5.23 17.81
C GLY A 402 -26.32 3.96 18.16
N SER A 403 -25.68 2.79 18.21
CA SER A 403 -26.37 1.55 18.60
C SER A 403 -26.54 1.46 20.13
N GLU A 404 -27.66 1.96 20.66
CA GLU A 404 -27.97 2.01 22.09
C GLU A 404 -27.94 0.63 22.78
N ARG A 405 -28.50 -0.41 22.15
CA ARG A 405 -28.52 -1.79 22.69
C ARG A 405 -27.14 -2.38 22.97
N LEU A 406 -26.13 -2.00 22.19
CA LEU A 406 -24.75 -2.46 22.37
C LEU A 406 -24.03 -1.64 23.44
N ALA A 407 -24.37 -0.35 23.56
CA ALA A 407 -23.80 0.54 24.57
C ALA A 407 -24.22 0.16 26.00
N GLU A 408 -25.41 -0.42 26.17
CA GLU A 408 -25.95 -0.86 27.47
C GLU A 408 -25.34 -2.16 28.00
N MET A 409 -24.59 -2.92 27.19
CA MET A 409 -23.96 -4.16 27.66
C MET A 409 -22.83 -3.85 28.67
N PRO A 410 -22.77 -4.51 29.84
CA PRO A 410 -21.82 -4.18 30.91
C PRO A 410 -20.35 -4.37 30.50
N ILE A 411 -20.09 -5.33 29.61
CA ILE A 411 -18.76 -5.56 29.02
C ILE A 411 -18.34 -4.38 28.14
N VAL A 412 -19.27 -3.88 27.32
CA VAL A 412 -19.03 -2.74 26.42
C VAL A 412 -18.85 -1.46 27.24
N GLN A 413 -19.64 -1.26 28.28
CA GLN A 413 -19.50 -0.10 29.16
C GLN A 413 -18.15 -0.06 29.90
N LYS A 414 -17.63 -1.23 30.29
CA LYS A 414 -16.35 -1.34 30.99
C LYS A 414 -15.14 -1.18 30.05
N TYR A 415 -15.19 -1.76 28.85
CA TYR A 415 -14.02 -1.85 27.96
C TYR A 415 -14.03 -0.89 26.76
N VAL A 416 -15.20 -0.42 26.33
CA VAL A 416 -15.39 0.33 25.07
C VAL A 416 -15.74 1.79 25.33
N THR A 417 -16.74 2.10 26.15
CA THR A 417 -17.10 3.50 26.39
C THR A 417 -16.10 4.18 27.33
N HIS A 418 -15.73 5.41 26.96
CA HIS A 418 -15.25 6.37 27.94
C HIS A 418 -16.42 6.67 28.86
N THR A 419 -16.23 6.59 30.17
CA THR A 419 -17.11 7.24 31.14
C THR A 419 -17.00 8.75 30.94
N SER A 420 -17.59 9.28 29.87
CA SER A 420 -17.61 10.71 29.56
C SER A 420 -18.74 11.39 30.32
N ASN A 421 -18.64 11.38 31.66
CA ASN A 421 -19.13 12.51 32.44
C ASN A 421 -18.00 13.56 32.37
N ASN A 422 -18.27 14.72 31.75
CA ASN A 422 -17.38 15.89 31.61
C ASN A 422 -16.56 16.04 30.31
N LEU A 423 -17.21 16.07 29.14
CA LEU A 423 -16.66 16.82 27.98
C LEU A 423 -17.53 18.05 27.73
N GLY A 424 -17.36 19.05 28.61
CA GLY A 424 -17.65 20.43 28.25
C GLY A 424 -16.75 20.82 27.08
N PHE A 425 -17.35 21.18 25.95
CA PHE A 425 -16.65 21.77 24.82
C PHE A 425 -16.16 23.17 25.21
N GLY A 426 -14.97 23.26 25.81
CA GLY A 426 -14.25 24.51 25.97
C GLY A 426 -13.54 24.91 24.65
N PRO A 427 -13.55 26.19 24.25
CA PRO A 427 -12.91 26.63 23.02
C PRO A 427 -11.39 26.72 23.27
N HIS A 428 -10.59 25.84 22.65
CA HIS A 428 -9.13 25.98 22.69
C HIS A 428 -8.53 26.38 21.34
N ARG A 429 -7.78 27.49 21.44
CA ARG A 429 -6.97 28.19 20.43
C ARG A 429 -6.13 27.25 19.57
N ASN A 430 -6.12 27.55 18.26
CA ASN A 430 -5.13 27.09 17.30
C ASN A 430 -3.70 27.33 17.80
N THR A 431 -2.94 26.26 17.99
CA THR A 431 -1.48 26.30 18.18
C THR A 431 -0.71 25.54 17.09
N TYR A 432 -1.32 25.27 15.94
CA TYR A 432 -0.62 24.79 14.75
C TYR A 432 -0.52 25.90 13.71
N ALA A 433 0.28 26.91 14.05
CA ALA A 433 0.86 27.85 13.10
C ALA A 433 2.30 28.08 13.53
N ARG A 434 3.21 27.30 12.95
CA ARG A 434 4.61 27.63 12.74
C ARG A 434 5.24 26.69 11.73
#